data_AF-A0A1G2YLP2-F1
#
_entry.id   AF-A0A1G2YLP2-F1
#
_cell.length_a   1.000
_cell.length_b   1.000
_cell.length_c   1.000
_cell.angle_alpha   90.00
_cell.angle_beta   90.00
_cell.angle_gamma   90.00
#
_symmetry.space_group_name_H-M   'P 1'
#
loop_
_entity.id
_entity.type
_entity.pdbx_description
1 polymer ?
#
loop_
_entity_poly.entity_id
_entity_poly.type
_entity_poly.pdbx_seq_one_letter_code
_entity_poly.pdbx_strand_id
1 'polypeptide(L)' 'MLDEKTKELIAVGASVACNCHPCVLFHTAKARELNIDAELIKQATEVGRMVRKGAADQVDKLLSGCSKE' A
#
# COMPACT_ATOMS: atom_id res chain seq x y z
N MET A 1 -10.56 -19.62 -4.29
CA MET A 1 -9.45 -19.08 -3.46
C MET A 1 -8.55 -18.24 -4.37
N LEU A 2 -7.97 -17.14 -3.88
CA LEU A 2 -7.05 -16.32 -4.68
C LEU A 2 -5.75 -17.08 -4.98
N ASP A 3 -5.18 -16.89 -6.17
CA ASP A 3 -3.86 -17.41 -6.53
C ASP A 3 -2.73 -16.64 -5.83
N GLU A 4 -1.54 -17.24 -5.78
CA GLU A 4 -0.39 -16.69 -5.04
C GLU A 4 0.07 -15.33 -5.57
N LYS A 5 0.05 -15.12 -6.90
CA LYS A 5 0.41 -13.84 -7.50
C LYS A 5 -0.56 -12.75 -7.06
N THR A 6 -1.86 -13.03 -7.13
CA THR A 6 -2.89 -12.07 -6.72
C THR A 6 -2.80 -11.76 -5.22
N LYS A 7 -2.60 -12.77 -4.37
CA LYS A 7 -2.39 -12.58 -2.92
C LYS A 7 -1.20 -11.68 -2.63
N GLU A 8 -0.07 -11.92 -3.29
CA GLU A 8 1.16 -11.16 -3.03
C GLU A 8 1.02 -9.70 -3.48
N LEU A 9 0.40 -9.43 -4.64
CA LEU A 9 0.12 -8.06 -5.09
C LEU A 9 -0.82 -7.31 -4.14
N ILE A 10 -1.84 -7.98 -3.59
CA ILE A 10 -2.71 -7.41 -2.55
C ILE A 10 -1.89 -7.08 -1.31
N ALA A 11 -1.00 -7.99 -0.88
CA ALA A 11 -0.17 -7.78 0.30
C ALA A 11 0.81 -6.61 0.13
N VAL A 12 1.42 -6.44 -1.05
CA VAL A 12 2.24 -5.27 -1.39
C VAL A 12 1.43 -3.97 -1.25
N GLY A 13 0.27 -3.90 -1.91
CA GLY A 13 -0.59 -2.70 -1.87
C GLY A 13 -1.06 -2.36 -0.46
N ALA A 14 -1.52 -3.36 0.30
CA ALA A 14 -1.98 -3.21 1.68
C ALA A 14 -0.85 -2.74 2.61
N SER A 15 0.35 -3.30 2.46
CA SER A 15 1.51 -2.91 3.27
C SER A 15 1.87 -1.44 3.09
N VAL A 16 1.82 -0.94 1.84
CA VAL A 16 2.09 0.46 1.49
C VAL A 16 0.97 1.38 1.98
N ALA A 17 -0.28 0.95 1.89
CA ALA A 17 -1.44 1.69 2.38
C ALA A 17 -1.37 1.90 3.90
N CYS A 18 -0.93 0.88 4.64
CA CYS A 18 -0.86 0.88 6.10
C CYS A 18 0.45 1.40 6.70
N ASN A 19 1.39 1.92 5.89
CA ASN A 19 2.72 2.36 6.35
C ASN A 19 3.54 1.28 7.10
N CYS A 20 3.30 -0.01 6.83
CA CYS A 20 4.06 -1.08 7.48
C CYS A 20 5.41 -1.31 6.77
N HIS A 21 6.45 -0.62 7.23
CA HIS A 21 7.81 -0.71 6.68
C HIS A 21 8.35 -2.15 6.53
N PRO A 22 8.32 -3.02 7.57
CA PRO A 22 8.79 -4.40 7.41
C PRO A 22 7.93 -5.21 6.44
N CYS A 23 6.61 -4.97 6.41
CA CYS A 23 5.71 -5.65 5.48
C CYS A 23 6.00 -5.27 4.03
N VAL A 24 6.28 -3.99 3.74
CA VAL A 24 6.66 -3.54 2.39
C VAL A 24 7.94 -4.23 1.92
N LEU A 25 8.96 -4.30 2.78
CA LEU A 25 10.21 -4.98 2.44
C LEU A 25 9.98 -6.47 2.17
N PHE A 26 9.25 -7.15 3.03
CA PHE A 26 8.97 -8.57 2.89
C PHE A 26 8.17 -8.88 1.62
N HIS A 27 7.02 -8.22 1.43
CA HIS A 27 6.12 -8.54 0.33
C HIS A 27 6.66 -8.11 -1.04
N THR A 28 7.43 -7.01 -1.12
CA THR A 28 8.08 -6.64 -2.38
C THR A 28 9.25 -7.56 -2.73
N ALA A 29 9.99 -8.06 -1.74
CA ALA A 29 10.99 -9.11 -1.97
C ALA A 29 10.32 -10.41 -2.42
N LYS A 30 9.24 -10.82 -1.74
CA LYS A 30 8.51 -12.04 -2.06
C LYS A 30 7.88 -12.01 -3.46
N ALA A 31 7.31 -10.88 -3.85
CA ALA A 31 6.78 -10.69 -5.19
C ALA A 31 7.86 -10.87 -6.29
N ARG A 32 9.09 -10.43 -6.02
CA ARG A 32 10.24 -10.64 -6.93
C ARG A 32 10.65 -12.11 -6.98
N GLU A 33 10.68 -12.80 -5.84
CA GLU A 33 10.95 -14.26 -5.80
C GLU A 33 9.93 -15.07 -6.59
N LEU A 34 8.66 -14.63 -6.59
CA LEU A 34 7.58 -15.22 -7.37
C LEU A 34 7.63 -14.88 -8.87
N ASN A 35 8.65 -14.14 -9.32
CA ASN A 35 8.80 -13.65 -10.70
C ASN A 35 7.59 -12.85 -11.19
N ILE A 36 6.93 -12.11 -10.27
CA ILE A 36 5.86 -11.21 -10.65
C ILE A 36 6.47 -10.02 -11.41
N ASP A 37 5.82 -9.65 -12.50
CA ASP A 37 6.20 -8.51 -13.33
C ASP A 37 6.40 -7.24 -12.47
N ALA A 38 7.53 -6.56 -12.65
CA ALA A 38 7.90 -5.38 -11.89
C ALA A 38 6.89 -4.22 -12.04
N GLU A 39 6.24 -4.09 -13.21
CA GLU A 39 5.20 -3.09 -13.44
C GLU A 39 3.94 -3.40 -12.63
N LEU A 40 3.58 -4.67 -12.44
CA LEU A 40 2.46 -5.04 -11.56
C LEU A 40 2.76 -4.71 -10.09
N ILE A 41 3.99 -4.97 -9.62
CA ILE A 41 4.43 -4.60 -8.27
C ILE A 41 4.37 -3.08 -8.08
N LYS A 42 4.84 -2.33 -9.09
CA LYS A 42 4.79 -0.86 -9.10
C LYS A 42 3.35 -0.35 -9.08
N GLN A 43 2.44 -0.93 -9.86
CA GLN A 43 1.02 -0.57 -9.86
C GLN A 43 0.37 -0.84 -8.49
N ALA A 44 0.61 -2.00 -7.88
CA ALA A 44 0.13 -2.30 -6.53
C ALA A 44 0.65 -1.29 -5.49
N THR A 45 1.94 -0.92 -5.60
CA THR A 45 2.57 0.09 -4.75
C THR A 45 1.93 1.47 -4.94
N GLU A 46 1.64 1.88 -6.18
CA GLU A 46 0.98 3.15 -6.48
C GLU A 46 -0.43 3.20 -5.91
N VAL A 47 -1.22 2.13 -6.07
CA VAL A 47 -2.55 2.02 -5.45
C VAL A 47 -2.45 2.18 -3.93
N GLY A 48 -1.52 1.48 -3.27
CA GLY A 48 -1.29 1.63 -1.84
C GLY A 48 -0.90 3.06 -1.44
N ARG A 49 -0.06 3.73 -2.24
CA ARG A 49 0.35 5.14 -2.03
C ARG A 49 -0.84 6.09 -2.14
N MET A 50 -1.69 5.92 -3.14
CA MET A 50 -2.89 6.73 -3.34
C MET A 50 -3.87 6.58 -2.18
N VAL A 51 -4.13 5.35 -1.73
CA VAL A 51 -5.00 5.08 -0.58
C VAL A 51 -4.45 5.73 0.69
N ARG A 52 -3.15 5.54 0.96
CA ARG A 52 -2.49 6.17 2.11
C ARG A 52 -2.63 7.70 2.08
N LYS A 53 -2.35 8.31 0.94
CA LYS A 53 -2.46 9.77 0.77
C LYS A 53 -3.88 10.23 1.05
N GLY A 54 -4.88 9.57 0.45
CA GLY A 54 -6.28 9.89 0.68
C GLY A 54 -6.66 9.79 2.16
N ALA A 55 -6.21 8.75 2.87
CA ALA A 55 -6.47 8.60 4.29
C ALA A 55 -5.84 9.73 5.13
N ALA A 56 -4.58 10.06 4.87
CA ALA A 56 -3.90 11.17 5.54
C ALA A 56 -4.58 12.52 5.27
N ASP A 57 -4.91 12.81 4.00
CA ASP A 57 -5.58 14.05 3.60
C ASP A 57 -6.92 14.25 4.33
N GLN A 58 -7.68 13.18 4.59
CA GLN A 58 -8.95 13.29 5.33
C GLN A 58 -8.72 13.58 6.83
N VAL A 59 -7.69 12.97 7.43
CA VAL A 59 -7.33 13.26 8.83
C VAL A 59 -6.85 14.71 8.95
N ASP A 60 -6.02 15.18 8.03
CA ASP A 60 -5.53 16.57 8.02
C ASP A 60 -6.68 17.58 7.89
N LYS A 61 -7.66 17.29 7.01
CA LYS A 61 -8.89 18.09 6.91
C LYS A 61 -9.67 18.13 8.21
N LEU A 62 -9.84 16.98 8.88
CA LEU A 62 -10.51 16.91 10.17
C LEU A 62 -9.79 17.77 11.22
N LEU A 63 -8.47 17.62 11.33
CA LEU A 63 -7.64 18.38 12.28
C LEU A 63 -7.67 19.90 12.00
N SER A 64 -7.73 20.31 10.73
CA SER A 64 -7.86 21.73 10.35
C SER A 64 -9.16 22.37 10.85
N GLY A 65 -10.20 21.55 11.08
CA GLY A 65 -11.44 21.96 11.73
C GLY A 65 -11.34 22.04 13.25
N CYS A 66 -10.52 21.19 13.87
CA CYS A 66 -10.31 21.16 15.32
C CYS A 66 -9.54 22.37 15.86
N SER A 67 -8.77 23.09 15.04
CA SER A 67 -8.01 24.28 15.47
C SER A 67 -8.82 25.58 15.48
N LYS A 68 -10.15 25.53 15.30
CA LYS A 68 -11.03 26.72 15.24
C LYS A 68 -11.88 26.95 16.50
N GLU A 69 -11.57 26.30 17.62
CA GLU A 69 -12.20 26.53 18.93
C GLU A 69 -11.26 27.28 19.89
#